data_AF-A0AAV4LIR0-F1
#
_entry.id   AF-A0AAV4LIR0-F1
#
_cell.length_a   1.000
_cell.length_b   1.000
_cell.length_c   1.000
_cell.angle_alpha   90.00
_cell.angle_beta   90.00
_cell.angle_gamma   90.00
#
_symmetry.space_group_name_H-M   'P 1'
#
loop_
_entity.id
_entity.type
_entity.pdbx_description
1 polymer ?
#
loop_
_entity_poly.entity_id
_entity_poly.type
_entity_poly.pdbx_seq_one_letter_code
_entity_poly.pdbx_strand_id
1 'polypeptide(L)' 'MSEIFFHTGDRIDAHDYQRLEELLPRVQGKDVLRVMMEGSDSIQADALFDLLEQNGFERHVKGGHQDHFMIIARRKNG' A
#
# COMPACT_ATOMS: atom_id res chain seq x y z
N MET A 1 -16.44 -3.39 -7.22
CA MET A 1 -15.61 -2.37 -6.56
C MET A 1 -15.28 -2.95 -5.22
N SER A 2 -14.11 -3.54 -5.10
CA SER A 2 -13.70 -4.24 -3.88
C SER A 2 -12.63 -3.42 -3.15
N GLU A 3 -12.72 -3.39 -1.83
CA GLU A 3 -11.69 -2.79 -0.98
C GLU A 3 -10.80 -3.91 -0.44
N ILE A 4 -9.51 -3.84 -0.79
CA ILE A 4 -8.51 -4.80 -0.35
C ILE A 4 -7.70 -4.13 0.75
N PHE A 5 -7.69 -4.74 1.93
CA PHE A 5 -6.96 -4.23 3.09
C PHE A 5 -5.66 -5.02 3.24
N PHE A 6 -4.55 -4.31 3.31
CA PHE A 6 -3.23 -4.86 3.58
C PHE A 6 -2.71 -4.21 4.85
N HIS A 7 -2.45 -5.01 5.87
CA HIS A 7 -1.95 -4.51 7.15
C HIS A 7 -0.50 -4.95 7.31
N THR A 8 0.40 -4.00 7.44
CA THR A 8 1.77 -4.24 7.88
C THR A 8 1.83 -3.88 9.36
N GLY A 9 2.57 -4.66 10.15
CA GLY A 9 2.79 -4.34 11.55
C GLY A 9 3.68 -3.11 11.74
N ASP A 10 4.40 -3.06 12.86
CA ASP A 10 5.35 -2.00 13.23
C ASP A 10 6.43 -1.76 12.15
N ARG A 11 6.81 -2.81 11.41
CA ARG A 11 7.76 -2.75 10.29
C ARG A 11 7.26 -3.61 9.13
N ILE A 12 7.50 -3.13 7.90
CA ILE A 12 7.35 -3.90 6.67
C ILE A 12 8.59 -4.76 6.50
N ASP A 13 8.42 -6.07 6.56
CA ASP A 13 9.51 -7.01 6.31
C ASP A 13 9.45 -7.59 4.88
N ALA A 14 10.49 -8.33 4.48
CA ALA A 14 10.58 -8.91 3.13
C ALA A 14 9.37 -9.81 2.78
N HIS A 15 8.77 -10.47 3.76
CA HIS A 15 7.56 -11.26 3.59
C HIS A 15 6.35 -10.39 3.22
N ASP A 16 6.22 -9.20 3.82
CA ASP A 16 5.14 -8.27 3.48
C ASP A 16 5.31 -7.73 2.06
N TYR A 17 6.53 -7.40 1.65
CA TYR A 17 6.82 -7.03 0.26
C TYR A 17 6.42 -8.13 -0.71
N GLN A 18 6.82 -9.37 -0.44
CA GLN A 18 6.48 -10.51 -1.29
C GLN A 18 4.96 -10.71 -1.38
N ARG A 19 4.25 -10.64 -0.24
CA ARG A 19 2.77 -10.74 -0.22
C ARG A 19 2.12 -9.61 -1.01
N LEU A 20 2.68 -8.41 -0.94
CA LEU A 20 2.18 -7.26 -1.68
C LEU A 20 2.42 -7.45 -3.19
N GLU A 21 3.61 -7.87 -3.61
CA GLU A 21 3.91 -8.20 -5.02
C GLU A 21 2.97 -9.25 -5.59
N GLU A 22 2.60 -10.28 -4.81
CA GLU A 22 1.61 -11.28 -5.22
C GLU A 22 0.17 -10.73 -5.27
N LEU A 23 -0.12 -9.69 -4.50
CA LEU A 23 -1.45 -9.09 -4.38
C LEU A 23 -1.71 -8.01 -5.44
N LEU A 24 -0.72 -7.19 -5.79
CA LEU A 24 -0.82 -6.13 -6.80
C LEU A 24 -1.41 -6.57 -8.17
N PRO A 25 -1.04 -7.73 -8.75
CA PRO A 25 -1.67 -8.21 -9.99
C PRO A 25 -3.14 -8.63 -9.81
N ARG A 26 -3.58 -8.91 -8.58
CA ARG A 26 -4.97 -9.28 -8.26
C ARG A 26 -5.89 -8.07 -8.10
N VAL A 27 -5.33 -6.88 -7.81
CA VAL A 27 -6.10 -5.64 -7.70
C VAL A 27 -6.54 -5.21 -9.10
N GLN A 28 -7.84 -5.23 -9.36
CA GLN A 28 -8.40 -4.84 -10.66
C GLN A 28 -8.61 -3.32 -10.74
N GLY A 29 -8.92 -2.82 -11.93
CA GLY A 29 -9.03 -1.37 -12.20
C GLY A 29 -9.92 -0.59 -11.24
N LYS A 30 -11.05 -1.20 -10.83
CA LYS A 30 -12.01 -0.57 -9.91
C LYS A 30 -11.74 -0.86 -8.45
N ASP A 31 -10.70 -1.62 -8.12
CA ASP A 31 -10.41 -2.01 -6.75
C ASP A 31 -9.54 -0.95 -6.06
N VAL A 32 -9.71 -0.87 -4.74
CA VAL A 32 -8.97 0.06 -3.89
C VAL A 32 -8.13 -0.75 -2.92
N LEU A 33 -6.81 -0.58 -3.00
CA LEU A 33 -5.88 -1.15 -2.05
C LEU A 33 -5.65 -0.15 -0.91
N ARG A 34 -5.87 -0.58 0.32
CA ARG A 34 -5.63 0.21 1.53
C ARG A 34 -4.52 -0.46 2.31
N VAL A 35 -3.35 0.17 2.34
CA VAL A 35 -2.22 -0.27 3.15
C VAL A 35 -2.25 0.50 4.46
N MET A 36 -2.37 -0.21 5.57
CA MET A 36 -2.24 0.33 6.92
C MET A 36 -0.89 -0.09 7.48
N MET A 37 -0.17 0.86 8.09
CA MET A 37 1.13 0.64 8.72
C MET A 37 1.06 1.14 10.17
N GLU A 38 1.53 0.33 11.12
CA GLU A 38 1.53 0.66 12.57
C GLU A 38 2.81 1.38 13.02
N GLY A 39 3.70 1.78 12.09
CA GLY A 39 4.93 2.50 12.38
C GLY A 39 5.08 3.76 11.53
N SER A 40 5.56 4.85 12.13
CA SER A 40 5.86 6.12 11.44
C SER A 40 7.22 6.12 10.71
N ASP A 41 7.66 4.96 10.21
CA ASP A 41 8.96 4.86 9.53
C ASP A 41 8.79 5.32 8.07
N SER A 42 8.98 6.63 7.86
CA SER A 42 8.85 7.30 6.56
C SER A 42 9.72 6.65 5.47
N ILE A 43 10.84 6.03 5.84
CA ILE A 43 11.75 5.36 4.91
C ILE A 43 11.09 4.12 4.28
N GLN A 44 10.32 3.37 5.07
CA GLN A 44 9.64 2.16 4.58
C GLN A 44 8.46 2.50 3.68
N ALA A 45 7.82 3.65 3.93
CA ALA A 45 6.75 4.16 3.07
C ALA A 45 7.28 4.54 1.67
N ASP A 46 8.50 5.08 1.55
CA ASP A 46 9.09 5.42 0.26
C ASP A 46 9.31 4.20 -0.65
N ALA A 47 9.90 3.11 -0.12
CA ALA A 47 10.09 1.88 -0.88
C ALA A 47 8.74 1.27 -1.35
N LEU A 48 7.72 1.36 -0.50
CA LEU A 48 6.37 0.94 -0.84
C LEU A 48 5.75 1.82 -1.93
N PHE A 49 6.00 3.13 -1.91
CA PHE A 49 5.55 4.05 -2.95
C PHE A 49 6.16 3.73 -4.30
N ASP A 50 7.46 3.48 -4.34
CA ASP A 50 8.16 3.10 -5.57
C ASP A 50 7.57 1.81 -6.16
N LEU A 51 7.33 0.80 -5.31
CA LEU A 51 6.74 -0.47 -5.75
C LEU A 51 5.33 -0.28 -6.35
N LEU A 52 4.49 0.53 -5.70
CA LEU A 52 3.14 0.84 -6.19
C LEU A 52 3.19 1.58 -7.52
N GLU A 53 4.06 2.58 -7.65
CA GLU A 53 4.22 3.38 -8.87
C GLU A 53 4.73 2.53 -10.04
N GLN A 54 5.73 1.67 -9.81
CA GLN A 54 6.24 0.71 -10.79
C GLN A 54 5.16 -0.25 -11.29
N ASN A 55 4.18 -0.58 -10.45
CA ASN A 55 3.05 -1.44 -10.81
C ASN A 55 1.85 -0.70 -11.41
N GLY A 56 1.99 0.62 -11.68
CA GLY A 56 0.95 1.43 -12.32
C GLY A 56 -0.17 1.84 -11.37
N PHE A 57 0.10 1.92 -10.07
CA PHE A 57 -0.84 2.44 -9.08
C PHE A 57 -0.63 3.94 -8.86
N GLU A 58 -1.74 4.65 -8.67
CA GLU A 58 -1.79 5.99 -8.10
C GLU A 58 -1.97 5.87 -6.58
N ARG A 59 -1.17 6.63 -5.84
CA ARG A 59 -1.19 6.67 -4.38
C ARG A 59 -1.83 7.95 -3.87
N HIS A 60 -2.65 7.79 -2.83
CA HIS A 60 -3.25 8.84 -2.04
C HIS A 60 -2.87 8.59 -0.58
N VAL A 61 -1.98 9.42 -0.06
CA VAL A 61 -1.57 9.34 1.35
C VAL A 61 -2.64 10.03 2.18
N LYS A 62 -3.28 9.29 3.08
CA LYS A 62 -4.15 9.88 4.09
C LYS A 62 -3.32 9.98 5.36
N GLY A 63 -2.77 11.19 5.60
CA GLY A 63 -1.79 11.45 6.65
C GLY A 63 -2.18 10.86 8.01
N GLY A 64 -1.18 10.29 8.70
CA GLY A 64 -1.34 9.53 9.92
C GLY A 64 -1.79 10.40 11.09
N HIS A 65 -2.82 9.94 11.79
CA HIS A 65 -3.22 10.53 13.06
C HIS A 65 -2.70 9.62 14.19
N GLN A 66 -1.77 10.20 14.96
CA GLN A 66 -1.22 9.73 16.24
C GLN A 66 -0.38 8.44 16.23
N ASP A 67 -0.72 7.36 15.52
CA ASP A 67 0.09 6.11 15.59
C ASP A 67 0.05 5.23 14.32
N HIS A 68 -0.76 5.58 13.32
CA HIS A 68 -0.96 4.72 12.14
C HIS A 68 -0.88 5.53 10.84
N PHE A 69 -0.20 4.96 9.85
CA PHE A 69 -0.09 5.55 8.51
C PHE A 69 -0.98 4.76 7.52
N MET A 70 -1.77 5.47 6.71
CA MET A 70 -2.64 4.84 5.73
C MET A 70 -2.34 5.33 4.31
N ILE A 71 -2.08 4.37 3.44
CA ILE A 71 -1.84 4.60 2.01
C ILE A 71 -3.00 3.99 1.26
N ILE A 72 -3.64 4.80 0.42
CA ILE A 72 -4.71 4.35 -0.46
C ILE A 72 -4.13 4.30 -1.87
N ALA A 73 -4.07 3.10 -2.46
CA ALA A 73 -3.57 2.88 -3.80
C ALA A 73 -4.71 2.41 -4.74
N ARG A 74 -4.71 2.94 -5.97
CA ARG A 74 -5.68 2.58 -7.03
C ARG A 74 -4.93 2.42 -8.34
N ARG A 75 -5.37 1.55 -9.26
CA ARG A 75 -4.73 1.48 -10.59
C ARG A 75 -4.98 2.76 -11.38
N LYS A 76 -3.94 3.31 -12.03
CA LYS A 76 -4.07 4.49 -12.90
C LYS A 76 -4.93 4.23 -14.15
N ASN A 77 -5.00 2.98 -14.62
CA ASN A 77 -5.69 2.60 -15.86
C ASN A 77 -6.95 1.74 -15.61
N GLY A 78 -7.68 2.02 -14.52
CA GLY A 78 -8.86 1.27 -14.11
C GLY A 78 -10.20 1.82 -14.56
#